data_AF-A0A7X1GHJ9-F1
#
_entry.id   AF-A0A7X1GHJ9-F1
#
_cell.length_a   1.000
_cell.length_b   1.000
_cell.length_c   1.000
_cell.angle_alpha   90.00
_cell.angle_beta   90.00
_cell.angle_gamma   90.00
#
_symmetry.space_group_name_H-M   'P 1'
#
loop_
_entity.id
_entity.type
_entity.pdbx_description
1 polymer ?
#
loop_
_entity_poly.entity_id
_entity_poly.type
_entity_poly.pdbx_seq_one_letter_code
_entity_poly.pdbx_strand_id
1 'polypeptide(L)' 'MASKPELTDRDHDNMDAFLGYVLDAHKAGDITKQEAVADLAHVMTALDQRSYDEVRSWFEKGRKHLADAN' A
#
# COMPACT_ATOMS: atom_id res chain seq x y z
N MET A 1 6.51 -23.02 18.51
CA MET A 1 6.21 -22.80 17.08
C MET A 1 6.10 -21.30 16.90
N ALA A 2 6.96 -20.67 16.09
CA ALA A 2 6.87 -19.23 15.87
C ALA A 2 5.64 -18.96 15.01
N SER A 3 4.68 -18.20 15.53
CA SER A 3 3.51 -17.76 14.76
C SER A 3 4.01 -17.05 13.50
N LYS A 4 3.46 -17.44 12.35
CA LYS A 4 3.74 -16.76 11.09
C LYS A 4 3.34 -15.29 11.28
N PRO A 5 4.18 -14.31 10.90
CA PRO A 5 3.73 -12.93 10.91
C PRO A 5 2.53 -12.81 9.96
N GLU A 6 1.39 -12.46 10.52
CA GLU A 6 0.15 -12.20 9.81
C GLU A 6 -0.08 -10.68 9.78
N LEU A 7 -0.68 -10.19 8.70
CA LEU A 7 -1.14 -8.82 8.64
C LEU A 7 -2.26 -8.64 9.67
N THR A 8 -2.19 -7.55 10.43
CA THR A 8 -3.24 -7.16 11.36
C THR A 8 -4.40 -6.50 10.60
N ASP A 9 -5.57 -6.39 11.22
CA ASP A 9 -6.68 -5.62 10.64
C ASP A 9 -6.30 -4.18 10.30
N ARG A 10 -5.40 -3.57 11.09
CA ARG A 10 -4.86 -2.23 10.82
C ARG A 10 -3.96 -2.21 9.58
N ASP A 11 -3.21 -3.29 9.34
CA ASP A 11 -2.40 -3.41 8.14
C ASP A 11 -3.30 -3.53 6.90
N HIS A 12 -4.42 -4.25 7.00
CA HIS A 12 -5.42 -4.32 5.93
C HIS A 12 -6.12 -2.98 5.68
N ASP A 13 -6.52 -2.24 6.73
CA ASP A 13 -7.12 -0.89 6.59
C ASP A 13 -6.21 0.08 5.85
N ASN A 14 -4.93 0.09 6.21
CA ASN A 14 -3.95 0.94 5.54
C ASN A 14 -3.69 0.49 4.08
N MET A 15 -3.72 -0.82 3.82
CA MET A 15 -3.59 -1.36 2.47
C MET A 15 -4.78 -0.91 1.60
N ASP A 16 -6.02 -1.06 2.08
CA ASP A 16 -7.22 -0.60 1.38
C ASP A 16 -7.16 0.90 1.05
N ALA A 17 -6.74 1.72 2.02
CA ALA A 17 -6.56 3.16 1.80
C ALA A 17 -5.52 3.47 0.72
N PHE A 18 -4.37 2.78 0.74
CA PHE A 18 -3.33 2.95 -0.28
C PHE A 18 -3.82 2.52 -1.68
N LEU A 19 -4.46 1.36 -1.78
CA LEU A 19 -5.02 0.85 -3.04
C LEU A 19 -6.08 1.82 -3.59
N GLY A 20 -6.94 2.35 -2.72
CA GLY A 20 -7.92 3.38 -3.06
C GLY A 20 -7.26 4.64 -3.63
N TYR A 21 -6.19 5.13 -2.99
CA TYR A 21 -5.43 6.30 -3.48
C TYR A 21 -4.86 6.09 -4.88
N VAL A 22 -4.19 4.96 -5.13
CA VAL A 22 -3.58 4.66 -6.42
C VAL A 22 -4.65 4.61 -7.53
N LEU A 23 -5.80 4.03 -7.24
CA LEU A 23 -6.91 3.97 -8.20
C LEU A 23 -7.54 5.34 -8.45
N ASP A 24 -7.69 6.18 -7.41
CA ASP A 24 -8.25 7.52 -7.56
C ASP A 24 -7.29 8.45 -8.32
N ALA A 25 -6.00 8.42 -8.02
CA ALA A 25 -4.96 9.13 -8.75
C ALA A 25 -4.90 8.71 -10.23
N HIS A 26 -5.07 7.42 -10.52
CA HIS A 26 -5.15 6.97 -11.91
C HIS A 26 -6.40 7.49 -12.61
N LYS A 27 -7.55 7.46 -11.92
CA LYS A 27 -8.83 7.93 -12.45
C LYS A 27 -8.84 9.44 -12.70
N ALA A 28 -8.19 10.22 -11.83
CA ALA A 28 -8.01 11.66 -11.96
C ALA A 28 -7.00 12.03 -13.07
N GLY A 29 -6.16 11.08 -13.48
CA GLY A 29 -5.15 11.26 -14.52
C GLY A 29 -3.81 11.77 -13.99
N ASP A 30 -3.64 11.86 -12.67
CA ASP A 30 -2.39 12.24 -12.01
C ASP A 30 -1.28 11.21 -12.24
N ILE A 31 -1.65 9.93 -12.37
CA ILE A 31 -0.72 8.85 -12.71
C ILE A 31 -1.22 8.02 -13.90
N THR A 32 -0.29 7.53 -14.70
CA THR A 32 -0.59 6.62 -15.81
C THR A 32 -1.00 5.25 -15.30
N LYS A 33 -1.69 4.48 -16.15
CA LYS A 33 -2.03 3.08 -15.85
C LYS A 33 -0.78 2.25 -15.52
N GLN A 34 0.34 2.54 -16.16
CA GLN A 34 1.59 1.83 -15.93
C GLN A 34 2.14 2.10 -14.53
N GLU A 35 2.08 3.36 -14.07
CA GLU A 35 2.48 3.74 -12.72
C GLU A 35 1.58 3.07 -11.68
N ALA A 36 0.26 3.13 -11.87
CA ALA A 36 -0.68 2.44 -10.99
C ALA A 36 -0.41 0.92 -10.90
N VAL A 37 -0.14 0.26 -12.03
CA VAL A 37 0.21 -1.17 -12.04
C VAL A 37 1.54 -1.42 -11.33
N ALA A 38 2.53 -0.53 -11.49
CA ALA A 38 3.82 -0.66 -10.80
C ALA A 38 3.67 -0.52 -9.28
N ASP A 39 2.90 0.45 -8.79
CA ASP A 39 2.62 0.63 -7.37
C ASP A 39 1.90 -0.58 -6.75
N LEU A 40 0.90 -1.13 -7.45
CA LEU A 40 0.21 -2.35 -7.03
C LEU A 40 1.14 -3.57 -6.98
N ALA A 41 1.97 -3.75 -8.01
CA ALA A 41 2.94 -4.85 -8.08
C ALA A 41 4.01 -4.75 -6.99
N HIS A 42 4.40 -3.52 -6.62
CA HIS A 42 5.36 -3.28 -5.54
C HIS A 42 4.81 -3.78 -4.20
N VAL A 43 3.55 -3.47 -3.88
CA VAL A 43 2.89 -3.96 -2.65
C VAL A 43 2.82 -5.48 -2.62
N MET A 44 2.42 -6.11 -3.73
CA MET A 44 2.34 -7.58 -3.82
C MET A 44 3.73 -8.24 -3.64
N THR A 45 4.77 -7.65 -4.22
CA THR A 45 6.16 -8.14 -4.10
C THR A 45 6.68 -8.04 -2.67
N ALA A 46 6.41 -6.93 -1.97
CA ALA A 46 6.86 -6.77 -0.59
C ALA A 46 6.13 -7.71 0.39
N LEU A 47 4.85 -8.01 0.11
CA LEU A 47 4.10 -9.04 0.84
C LEU A 47 4.64 -10.45 0.58
N ASP A 48 5.02 -10.76 -0.66
CA ASP A 48 5.65 -12.06 -1.03
C ASP A 48 6.99 -12.27 -0.32
N GLN A 49 7.82 -11.22 -0.23
CA GLN A 49 9.12 -11.28 0.44
C GLN A 49 9.03 -11.39 1.96
N ARG A 50 7.82 -11.39 2.55
CA ARG A 50 7.56 -11.42 4.01
C ARG A 50 8.28 -10.32 4.79
N SER A 51 8.57 -9.20 4.13
CA SER A 51 9.11 -7.99 4.77
C SER A 51 7.96 -7.19 5.39
N TYR A 52 7.26 -7.78 6.36
CA TYR A 52 6.09 -7.18 7.00
C TYR A 52 6.40 -5.84 7.69
N ASP A 53 7.63 -5.66 8.20
CA ASP A 53 8.10 -4.39 8.75
C ASP A 53 8.20 -3.27 7.69
N GLU A 54 8.68 -3.62 6.50
CA GLU A 54 8.84 -2.66 5.40
C GLU A 54 7.48 -2.28 4.79
N VAL A 55 6.62 -3.28 4.59
CA VAL A 55 5.22 -3.10 4.17
C VAL A 55 4.46 -2.19 5.15
N ARG A 56 4.64 -2.40 6.46
CA ARG A 56 4.05 -1.54 7.51
C ARG A 56 4.51 -0.09 7.41
N SER A 57 5.81 0.14 7.21
CA SER A 57 6.35 1.49 7.08
C SER A 57 5.77 2.22 5.86
N TRP A 58 5.53 1.52 4.76
CA TRP A 58 4.91 2.10 3.56
C TRP A 58 3.43 2.39 3.75
N PHE A 59 2.69 1.49 4.39
CA PHE A 59 1.29 1.72 4.74
C PHE A 59 1.12 2.95 5.64
N GLU A 60 1.99 3.14 6.63
CA GLU A 60 1.99 4.36 7.45
C GLU A 60 2.37 5.62 6.65
N LYS A 61 3.31 5.52 5.71
CA LYS A 61 3.72 6.65 4.85
C LYS A 61 2.69 6.99 3.77
N GLY A 62 2.00 6.01 3.21
CA GLY A 62 0.91 6.19 2.25
C GLY A 62 -0.27 6.90 2.91
N ARG A 63 -0.62 6.50 4.14
CA ARG A 63 -1.63 7.21 4.96
C ARG A 63 -1.24 8.66 5.26
N LYS A 64 0.05 8.96 5.47
CA LYS A 64 0.54 10.33 5.64
C LYS A 64 0.47 11.16 4.36
N HIS A 65 0.80 10.59 3.20
CA HIS A 65 0.64 11.29 1.91
C HIS A 65 -0.84 11.60 1.62
N LEU A 66 -1.75 10.71 1.99
CA LEU A 66 -3.20 10.96 1.94
C LEU A 66 -3.65 12.09 2.88
N ALA A 67 -3.05 12.21 4.06
CA ALA A 67 -3.41 13.24 5.04
C ALA A 67 -2.86 14.64 4.69
N ASP A 68 -1.79 14.73 3.90
CA ASP A 68 -1.17 16.00 3.44
C ASP A 68 -1.76 16.50 2.13
N ALA A 69 -2.51 15.66 1.41
CA ALA A 69 -3.21 16.00 0.16
C ALA A 69 -4.58 16.68 0.37
N ASN A 70 -4.88 17.16 1.58
CA ASN A 70 -6.14 17.84 1.96
C ASN A 70 -5.88 19.21 2.57
#